data_AF-A0AA38NXK2-F1
#
_entry.id   AF-A0AA38NXK2-F1
#
_cell.length_a   1.000
_cell.length_b   1.000
_cell.length_c   1.000
_cell.angle_alpha   90.00
_cell.angle_beta   90.00
_cell.angle_gamma   90.00
#
_symmetry.space_group_name_H-M   'P 1'
#
loop_
_entity.id
_entity.type
_entity.pdbx_description
1 polymer ?
#
loop_
_entity_poly.entity_id
_entity_poly.type
_entity_poly.pdbx_seq_one_letter_code
_entity_poly.pdbx_strand_id
1 'polypeptide(L)'
;MMSSLELKLSERDIRFDCNGNRVRCFPHVINIAVKTGLSFVTTLPSLRDGDTDDDGQYRDALASDLIARVRHLVNLCRASGNRRDDFRKTVLGENATGNDIDDADDILLDRVVVLLRDVDTRWSSTFFMVDRFLELYPAIQRFIENDTKLSNSELFSSVELEALNDIREFLHTFHSIQELASAEKTPTLSIVLPLYEGLIEILELMKDKLPNLSHIIDVSLDKLREYLNKARSTHIYGLAMGMFLPL
;
A
#
# COMPACT_ATOMS: atom_id res chain seq x y z
N MET A 1 30.48 2.27 5.47
CA MET A 1 30.20 2.92 6.77
C MET A 1 30.36 1.94 7.93
N MET A 2 29.56 0.87 8.04
CA MET A 2 29.62 -0.07 9.18
C MET A 2 30.97 -0.79 9.35
N SER A 3 31.59 -1.29 8.27
CA SER A 3 32.92 -1.94 8.35
C SER A 3 34.04 -0.98 8.78
N SER A 4 33.90 0.32 8.46
CA SER A 4 34.85 1.33 8.96
C SER A 4 34.65 1.60 10.45
N LEU A 5 33.42 1.47 10.95
CA LEU A 5 33.12 1.61 12.37
C LEU A 5 33.67 0.41 13.16
N GLU A 6 33.49 -0.80 12.64
CA GLU A 6 34.08 -2.03 13.17
C GLU A 6 35.59 -1.91 13.32
N LEU A 7 36.30 -1.46 12.28
CA LEU A 7 37.74 -1.22 12.34
C LEU A 7 38.10 -0.24 13.48
N LYS A 8 37.48 0.94 13.50
CA LYS A 8 37.76 1.98 14.51
C LYS A 8 37.43 1.57 15.95
N LEU A 9 36.43 0.69 16.13
CA LEU A 9 36.05 0.18 17.45
C LEU A 9 36.97 -0.96 17.89
N SER A 10 37.45 -1.79 16.96
CA SER A 10 38.44 -2.83 17.24
C SER A 10 39.78 -2.23 17.73
N GLU A 11 40.19 -1.08 17.18
CA GLU A 11 41.37 -0.32 17.66
C GLU A 11 41.25 0.13 19.12
N ARG A 12 40.03 0.15 19.67
CA ARG A 12 39.71 0.53 21.05
C ARG A 12 39.29 -0.66 21.91
N ASP A 13 39.49 -1.89 21.43
CA ASP A 13 39.09 -3.14 22.11
C ASP A 13 37.57 -3.22 22.40
N ILE A 14 36.75 -2.58 21.56
CA ILE A 14 35.29 -2.62 21.65
C ILE A 14 34.76 -3.65 20.66
N ARG A 15 34.11 -4.72 21.18
CA ARG A 15 33.47 -5.75 20.34
C ARG A 15 32.31 -5.15 19.54
N PHE A 16 32.44 -5.14 18.22
CA PHE A 16 31.43 -4.67 17.28
C PHE A 16 31.50 -5.50 16.01
N ASP A 17 30.38 -6.05 15.56
CA ASP A 17 30.24 -6.77 14.30
C ASP A 17 29.44 -5.92 13.31
N CYS A 18 30.01 -5.64 12.13
CA CYS A 18 29.37 -4.72 11.18
C CYS A 18 28.00 -5.19 10.66
N ASN A 19 27.69 -6.49 10.75
CA ASN A 19 26.42 -7.07 10.35
C ASN A 19 25.49 -7.31 11.55
N GLY A 20 26.01 -7.87 12.63
CA GLY A 20 25.34 -8.22 13.87
C GLY A 20 24.96 -7.01 14.72
N ASN A 21 25.60 -5.85 14.54
CA ASN A 21 25.22 -4.59 15.19
C ASN A 21 24.40 -3.67 14.26
N ARG A 22 24.03 -4.11 13.06
CA ARG A 22 23.22 -3.31 12.12
C ARG A 22 21.73 -3.58 12.28
N VAL A 23 21.03 -2.70 12.99
CA VAL A 23 19.56 -2.69 13.02
C VAL A 23 19.01 -2.13 11.72
N ARG A 24 18.05 -2.83 11.10
CA ARG A 24 17.36 -2.36 9.90
C ARG A 24 16.01 -1.77 10.29
N CYS A 25 15.70 -0.60 9.76
CA CYS A 25 14.45 0.11 10.04
C CYS A 25 13.27 -0.64 9.41
N PHE A 26 12.34 -1.13 10.23
CA PHE A 26 11.19 -1.92 9.76
C PHE A 26 10.32 -1.18 8.73
N PRO A 27 9.85 0.08 8.97
CA PRO A 27 9.13 0.85 7.96
C PRO A 27 9.90 1.03 6.64
N HIS A 28 11.24 1.13 6.70
CA HIS A 28 12.06 1.22 5.50
C HIS A 28 12.06 -0.09 4.70
N VAL A 29 12.11 -1.23 5.38
CA VAL A 29 11.99 -2.54 4.71
C VAL A 29 10.61 -2.72 4.10
N ILE A 30 9.54 -2.37 4.83
CA ILE A 30 8.17 -2.40 4.31
C ILE A 30 8.06 -1.58 3.03
N ASN A 31 8.60 -0.36 3.03
CA ASN A 31 8.65 0.46 1.81
C ASN A 31 9.39 -0.22 0.66
N ILE A 32 10.50 -0.91 0.91
CA ILE A 32 11.23 -1.66 -0.13
C ILE A 32 10.36 -2.79 -0.68
N ALA A 33 9.73 -3.59 0.19
CA ALA A 33 8.90 -4.72 -0.22
C ALA A 33 7.72 -4.25 -1.08
N VAL A 34 6.95 -3.25 -0.61
CA VAL A 34 5.80 -2.71 -1.34
C VAL A 34 6.22 -2.10 -2.67
N LYS A 35 7.27 -1.27 -2.70
CA LYS A 35 7.73 -0.66 -3.96
C LYS A 35 8.26 -1.71 -4.94
N THR A 36 8.85 -2.79 -4.44
CA THR A 36 9.25 -3.93 -5.28
C THR A 36 8.02 -4.56 -5.89
N GLY A 37 7.01 -4.94 -5.09
CA GLY A 37 5.72 -5.43 -5.61
C GLY A 37 5.12 -4.51 -6.66
N LEU A 38 4.93 -3.22 -6.32
CA LEU A 38 4.33 -2.25 -7.22
C LEU A 38 5.06 -2.11 -8.57
N SER A 39 6.37 -2.30 -8.61
CA SER A 39 7.14 -2.27 -9.87
C SER A 39 6.85 -3.44 -10.82
N PHE A 40 6.22 -4.51 -10.33
CA PHE A 40 5.82 -5.68 -11.10
C PHE A 40 4.32 -5.73 -11.42
N VAL A 41 3.51 -4.75 -11.02
CA VAL A 41 2.05 -4.72 -11.26
C VAL A 41 1.69 -4.91 -12.73
N THR A 42 2.48 -4.32 -13.63
CA THR A 42 2.29 -4.39 -15.09
C THR A 42 3.13 -5.50 -15.74
N THR A 43 3.92 -6.25 -14.96
CA THR A 43 4.79 -7.33 -15.44
C THR A 43 4.07 -8.67 -15.30
N LEU A 44 3.15 -8.93 -16.21
CA LEU A 44 2.17 -9.99 -16.06
C LEU A 44 2.63 -11.33 -16.69
N PRO A 45 2.48 -12.48 -16.00
CA PRO A 45 2.85 -13.80 -16.54
C PRO A 45 1.98 -14.18 -17.74
N SER A 46 2.47 -14.86 -18.77
CA SER A 46 1.65 -15.19 -19.96
C SER A 46 0.34 -15.91 -19.62
N LEU A 47 -0.73 -15.58 -20.37
CA LEU A 47 -1.98 -16.33 -20.32
C LEU A 47 -1.72 -17.81 -20.66
N ARG A 48 -2.43 -18.70 -19.98
CA ARG A 48 -2.33 -20.16 -20.12
C ARG A 48 -3.48 -20.68 -20.99
N ASP A 49 -3.28 -21.86 -21.56
CA ASP A 49 -4.36 -22.61 -22.20
C ASP A 49 -5.44 -22.93 -21.16
N GLY A 50 -6.62 -22.34 -21.31
CA GLY A 50 -7.76 -22.51 -20.41
C GLY A 50 -8.18 -21.24 -19.65
N ASP A 51 -7.42 -20.15 -19.75
CA ASP A 51 -7.82 -18.85 -19.19
C ASP A 51 -9.10 -18.35 -19.89
N THR A 52 -10.01 -17.76 -19.11
CA THR A 52 -11.29 -17.24 -19.59
C THR A 52 -11.15 -15.84 -20.20
N ASP A 53 -12.21 -15.36 -20.86
CA ASP A 53 -12.26 -13.98 -21.35
C ASP A 53 -12.15 -12.97 -20.19
N ASP A 54 -12.72 -13.29 -19.04
CA ASP A 54 -12.67 -12.48 -17.82
C ASP A 54 -11.23 -12.36 -17.28
N ASP A 55 -10.48 -13.46 -17.28
CA ASP A 55 -9.05 -13.46 -16.94
C ASP A 55 -8.24 -12.56 -17.89
N GLY A 56 -8.59 -12.57 -19.18
CA GLY A 56 -8.03 -11.68 -20.20
C GLY A 56 -8.33 -10.21 -19.92
N GLN A 57 -9.58 -9.87 -19.60
CA GLN A 57 -9.98 -8.49 -19.28
C GLN A 57 -9.31 -7.99 -18.00
N TYR A 58 -9.24 -8.81 -16.96
CA TYR A 58 -8.55 -8.46 -15.71
C TYR A 58 -7.06 -8.23 -15.95
N ARG A 59 -6.43 -9.10 -16.74
CA ARG A 59 -5.04 -8.94 -17.15
C ARG A 59 -4.82 -7.61 -17.87
N ASP A 60 -5.65 -7.30 -18.86
CA ASP A 60 -5.54 -6.07 -19.64
C ASP A 60 -5.74 -4.83 -18.74
N ALA A 61 -6.66 -4.92 -17.77
CA ALA A 61 -6.83 -3.89 -16.74
C ALA A 61 -5.53 -3.65 -15.96
N LEU A 62 -4.88 -4.70 -15.44
CA LEU A 62 -3.58 -4.56 -14.75
C LEU A 62 -2.48 -4.01 -15.67
N ALA A 63 -2.43 -4.44 -16.94
CA ALA A 63 -1.44 -4.00 -17.92
C ALA A 63 -1.56 -2.49 -18.23
N SER A 64 -2.73 -1.89 -18.01
CA SER A 64 -3.01 -0.47 -18.25
C SER A 64 -2.42 0.51 -17.20
N ASP A 65 -1.69 0.01 -16.20
CA ASP A 65 -1.16 0.78 -15.07
C ASP A 65 -2.25 1.60 -14.35
N LEU A 66 -3.13 0.87 -13.65
CA LEU A 66 -4.25 1.45 -12.92
C LEU A 66 -3.81 2.54 -11.91
N ILE A 67 -2.65 2.39 -11.28
CA ILE A 67 -2.14 3.37 -10.32
C ILE A 67 -1.77 4.69 -11.03
N ALA A 68 -1.12 4.62 -12.20
CA ALA A 68 -0.85 5.81 -13.00
C ALA A 68 -2.14 6.48 -13.48
N ARG A 69 -3.16 5.72 -13.87
CA ARG A 69 -4.48 6.23 -14.27
C ARG A 69 -5.21 6.91 -13.09
N VAL A 70 -5.19 6.31 -11.91
CA VAL A 70 -5.71 6.94 -10.67
C VAL A 70 -4.99 8.27 -10.44
N ARG A 71 -3.66 8.28 -10.51
CA ARG A 71 -2.86 9.50 -10.33
C ARG A 71 -3.24 10.57 -11.36
N HIS A 72 -3.48 10.19 -12.60
CA HIS A 72 -3.92 11.08 -13.66
C HIS A 72 -5.25 11.75 -13.32
N LEU A 73 -6.28 10.96 -13.01
CA LEU A 73 -7.61 11.48 -12.66
C LEU A 73 -7.59 12.34 -11.40
N VAL A 74 -6.88 11.91 -10.35
CA VAL A 74 -6.68 12.72 -9.15
C VAL A 74 -6.06 14.07 -9.49
N ASN A 75 -5.08 14.11 -10.39
CA ASN A 75 -4.46 15.34 -10.83
C ASN A 75 -5.41 16.22 -11.65
N LEU A 76 -6.23 15.64 -12.52
CA LEU A 76 -7.26 16.36 -13.27
C LEU A 76 -8.29 17.02 -12.35
N CYS A 77 -8.86 16.27 -11.40
CA CYS A 77 -9.82 16.80 -10.43
C CYS A 77 -9.20 17.90 -9.54
N ARG A 78 -7.87 17.85 -9.33
CA ARG A 78 -7.16 18.79 -8.44
C ARG A 78 -6.34 19.85 -9.17
N ALA A 79 -6.45 19.97 -10.49
CA ALA A 79 -5.55 20.77 -11.31
C ALA A 79 -5.58 22.28 -10.97
N SER A 80 -6.74 22.81 -10.56
CA SER A 80 -6.92 24.21 -10.16
C SER A 80 -7.82 24.34 -8.93
N GLY A 81 -7.85 25.55 -8.31
CA GLY A 81 -8.76 25.86 -7.20
C GLY A 81 -10.23 25.64 -7.59
N ASN A 82 -10.66 26.23 -8.71
CA ASN A 82 -12.02 26.08 -9.23
C ASN A 82 -12.39 24.61 -9.45
N ARG A 83 -11.50 23.79 -10.03
CA ARG A 83 -11.80 22.36 -10.23
C ARG A 83 -11.97 21.60 -8.91
N ARG A 84 -11.18 21.95 -7.88
CA ARG A 84 -11.35 21.36 -6.55
C ARG A 84 -12.67 21.77 -5.92
N ASP A 85 -13.07 23.01 -6.09
CA ASP A 85 -14.34 23.53 -5.56
C ASP A 85 -15.54 22.92 -6.29
N ASP A 86 -15.44 22.75 -7.60
CA ASP A 86 -16.49 22.11 -8.41
C ASP A 86 -16.59 20.61 -8.08
N PHE A 87 -15.47 19.91 -7.98
CA PHE A 87 -15.46 18.51 -7.53
C PHE A 87 -16.03 18.37 -6.11
N ARG A 88 -15.71 19.30 -5.20
CA ARG A 88 -16.26 19.36 -3.85
C ARG A 88 -17.78 19.50 -3.86
N LYS A 89 -18.34 20.32 -4.77
CA LYS A 89 -19.80 20.44 -4.94
C LYS A 89 -20.41 19.13 -5.43
N THR A 90 -19.76 18.43 -6.37
CA THR A 90 -20.23 17.11 -6.83
C THR A 90 -20.27 16.12 -5.68
N VAL A 91 -19.21 16.01 -4.88
CA VAL A 91 -19.19 15.13 -3.69
C VAL A 91 -20.34 15.43 -2.74
N LEU A 92 -20.59 16.71 -2.44
CA LEU A 92 -21.72 17.11 -1.58
C LEU A 92 -23.08 16.76 -2.18
N GLY A 93 -23.23 16.92 -3.50
CA GLY A 93 -24.44 16.53 -4.22
C GLY A 93 -24.72 15.01 -4.15
N GLU A 94 -23.67 14.19 -4.24
CA GLU A 94 -23.79 12.74 -4.13
C GLU A 94 -24.16 12.27 -2.74
N ASN A 95 -23.57 12.90 -1.73
CA ASN A 95 -23.87 12.57 -0.34
C ASN A 95 -25.33 12.93 0.00
N ALA A 96 -25.87 14.01 -0.59
CA ALA A 96 -27.25 14.42 -0.38
C ALA A 96 -28.27 13.54 -1.10
N THR A 97 -27.91 12.95 -2.25
CA THR A 97 -28.80 12.04 -3.01
C THR A 97 -28.76 10.60 -2.50
N GLY A 98 -27.73 10.19 -1.77
CA GLY A 98 -27.63 8.88 -1.12
C GLY A 98 -28.32 8.77 0.26
N ASN A 99 -28.88 9.87 0.79
CA ASN A 99 -29.36 9.99 2.17
C ASN A 99 -30.86 9.66 2.38
N ASP A 100 -31.55 9.00 1.45
CA ASP A 100 -32.89 8.41 1.71
C ASP A 100 -32.78 7.07 2.48
N ILE A 101 -31.89 6.98 3.47
CA ILE A 101 -31.73 5.84 4.39
C ILE A 101 -32.00 6.35 5.80
N ASP A 102 -33.21 6.05 6.30
CA ASP A 102 -33.75 6.36 7.63
C ASP A 102 -33.07 5.56 8.77
N ASP A 103 -31.74 5.53 8.85
CA ASP A 103 -31.04 4.92 9.99
C ASP A 103 -30.09 5.93 10.67
N ALA A 104 -30.52 6.36 11.86
CA ALA A 104 -29.89 7.36 12.71
C ALA A 104 -28.61 6.87 13.40
N ASP A 105 -27.84 5.96 12.79
CA ASP A 105 -26.58 5.46 13.35
C ASP A 105 -25.46 5.28 12.29
N ASP A 106 -25.65 5.77 11.06
CA ASP A 106 -24.62 5.71 10.03
C ASP A 106 -23.85 7.02 9.92
N ILE A 107 -22.53 6.88 9.96
CA ILE A 107 -21.57 7.96 10.16
C ILE A 107 -21.66 8.93 9.00
N LEU A 108 -22.14 10.13 9.31
CA LEU A 108 -22.19 11.29 8.43
C LEU A 108 -20.94 11.38 7.55
N LEU A 109 -21.16 11.55 6.25
CA LEU A 109 -20.26 12.16 5.29
C LEU A 109 -19.95 13.65 5.62
N ASP A 110 -19.78 13.96 6.91
CA ASP A 110 -19.43 15.29 7.44
C ASP A 110 -17.94 15.61 7.26
N ARG A 111 -17.14 14.64 6.79
CA ARG A 111 -15.84 14.96 6.23
C ARG A 111 -16.01 15.29 4.76
N VAL A 112 -15.89 16.57 4.41
CA VAL A 112 -15.60 16.94 3.03
C VAL A 112 -14.19 16.49 2.68
N VAL A 113 -14.03 15.21 2.36
CA VAL A 113 -12.73 14.66 2.03
C VAL A 113 -12.42 14.93 0.57
N VAL A 114 -11.17 15.31 0.33
CA VAL A 114 -10.68 15.63 -1.00
C VAL A 114 -9.82 14.47 -1.49
N LEU A 115 -9.79 14.23 -2.79
CA LEU A 115 -8.84 13.30 -3.42
C LEU A 115 -7.41 13.57 -2.94
N LEU A 116 -6.66 12.52 -2.65
CA LEU A 116 -5.30 12.60 -2.13
C LEU A 116 -4.30 12.38 -3.26
N ARG A 117 -3.24 13.20 -3.31
CA ARG A 117 -2.10 12.95 -4.21
C ARG A 117 -1.10 12.06 -3.50
N ASP A 118 -0.47 11.17 -4.26
CA ASP A 118 0.62 10.38 -3.75
C ASP A 118 1.97 11.12 -3.82
N VAL A 119 2.97 10.51 -3.21
CA VAL A 119 4.37 10.93 -3.15
C VAL A 119 5.22 9.71 -3.49
N ASP A 120 5.93 9.77 -4.63
CA ASP A 120 6.65 8.64 -5.21
C ASP A 120 7.59 7.91 -4.24
N THR A 121 8.18 8.64 -3.27
CA THR A 121 9.13 8.08 -2.31
C THR A 121 8.48 7.31 -1.17
N ARG A 122 7.16 7.40 -0.97
CA ARG A 122 6.46 6.84 0.19
C ARG A 122 5.24 6.03 -0.24
N TRP A 123 5.38 4.71 -0.21
CA TRP A 123 4.34 3.76 -0.64
C TRP A 123 2.97 4.00 0.03
N SER A 124 2.93 4.43 1.31
CA SER A 124 1.67 4.63 2.04
C SER A 124 0.83 5.76 1.44
N SER A 125 1.45 6.72 0.76
CA SER A 125 0.71 7.77 0.04
C SER A 125 0.00 7.24 -1.21
N THR A 126 0.57 6.24 -1.88
CA THR A 126 -0.08 5.50 -2.97
C THR A 126 -1.30 4.75 -2.44
N PHE A 127 -1.18 4.07 -1.29
CA PHE A 127 -2.31 3.42 -0.62
C PHE A 127 -3.45 4.42 -0.35
N PHE A 128 -3.17 5.52 0.35
CA PHE A 128 -4.20 6.52 0.67
C PHE A 128 -4.81 7.18 -0.57
N MET A 129 -4.04 7.36 -1.65
CA MET A 129 -4.56 7.85 -2.93
C MET A 129 -5.56 6.87 -3.53
N VAL A 130 -5.20 5.59 -3.63
CA VAL A 130 -6.07 4.55 -4.20
C VAL A 130 -7.31 4.33 -3.34
N ASP A 131 -7.15 4.21 -2.03
CA ASP A 131 -8.24 4.05 -1.07
C ASP A 131 -9.26 5.19 -1.17
N ARG A 132 -8.76 6.44 -1.19
CA ARG A 132 -9.61 7.63 -1.38
C ARG A 132 -10.25 7.70 -2.75
N PHE A 133 -9.54 7.26 -3.79
CA PHE A 133 -10.07 7.26 -5.15
C PHE A 133 -11.26 6.30 -5.29
N LEU A 134 -11.13 5.08 -4.76
CA LEU A 134 -12.22 4.09 -4.75
C LEU A 134 -13.43 4.61 -3.97
N GLU A 135 -13.21 5.20 -2.78
CA GLU A 135 -14.28 5.79 -1.96
C GLU A 135 -15.05 6.89 -2.71
N LEU A 136 -14.33 7.75 -3.44
CA LEU A 136 -14.92 8.89 -4.14
C LEU A 136 -15.28 8.59 -5.60
N TYR A 137 -15.11 7.35 -6.08
CA TYR A 137 -15.30 7.01 -7.48
C TYR A 137 -16.69 7.39 -8.05
N PRO A 138 -17.81 7.19 -7.32
CA PRO A 138 -19.12 7.63 -7.81
C PRO A 138 -19.23 9.15 -8.05
N ALA A 139 -18.53 9.95 -7.24
CA ALA A 139 -18.47 11.40 -7.44
C ALA A 139 -17.48 11.78 -8.56
N ILE A 140 -16.39 11.03 -8.73
CA ILE A 140 -15.46 11.20 -9.87
C ILE A 140 -16.18 10.95 -11.18
N GLN A 141 -16.96 9.85 -11.26
CA GLN A 141 -17.73 9.51 -12.44
C GLN A 141 -18.69 10.64 -12.83
N ARG A 142 -19.53 11.09 -11.89
CA ARG A 142 -20.48 12.18 -12.13
C ARG A 142 -19.79 13.51 -12.44
N PHE A 143 -18.62 13.76 -11.85
CA PHE A 143 -17.84 14.95 -12.16
C PHE A 143 -17.31 14.94 -13.61
N ILE A 144 -16.84 13.79 -14.09
CA ILE A 144 -16.33 13.62 -15.46
C ILE A 144 -17.48 13.69 -16.47
N GLU A 145 -18.59 13.00 -16.21
CA GLU A 145 -19.77 12.99 -17.09
C GLU A 145 -20.36 14.39 -17.29
N ASN A 146 -20.28 15.25 -16.27
CA ASN A 146 -20.75 16.64 -16.33
C ASN A 146 -19.70 17.62 -16.91
N ASP A 147 -18.45 17.21 -17.07
CA ASP A 147 -17.39 18.06 -17.63
C ASP A 147 -17.26 17.84 -19.13
N THR A 148 -17.87 18.73 -19.92
CA THR A 148 -17.81 18.72 -21.39
C THR A 148 -16.40 18.69 -22.01
N LYS A 149 -15.35 18.96 -21.21
CA LYS A 149 -13.95 18.93 -21.67
C LYS A 149 -13.25 17.61 -21.39
N LEU A 150 -13.82 16.75 -20.56
CA LEU A 150 -13.28 15.44 -20.23
C LEU A 150 -13.99 14.35 -21.03
N SER A 151 -13.23 13.31 -21.38
CA SER A 151 -13.76 12.16 -22.10
C SER A 151 -14.23 11.10 -21.12
N ASN A 152 -15.39 10.48 -21.38
CA ASN A 152 -15.85 9.30 -20.64
C ASN A 152 -14.89 8.10 -20.78
N SER A 153 -13.97 8.13 -21.75
CA SER A 153 -12.90 7.13 -21.86
C SER A 153 -11.89 7.14 -20.71
N GLU A 154 -11.91 8.18 -19.86
CA GLU A 154 -11.09 8.25 -18.65
C GLU A 154 -11.69 7.43 -17.49
N LEU A 155 -12.96 7.04 -17.59
CA LEU A 155 -13.64 6.26 -16.55
C LEU A 155 -13.10 4.83 -16.48
N PHE A 156 -13.09 4.29 -15.27
CA PHE A 156 -12.71 2.92 -15.01
C PHE A 156 -13.89 1.98 -15.30
N SER A 157 -13.62 0.87 -15.96
CA SER A 157 -14.58 -0.23 -16.10
C SER A 157 -14.79 -0.96 -14.77
N SER A 158 -15.80 -1.83 -14.68
CA SER A 158 -16.04 -2.65 -13.50
C SER A 158 -14.84 -3.55 -13.17
N VAL A 159 -14.23 -4.16 -14.19
CA VAL A 159 -13.06 -5.03 -14.06
C VAL A 159 -11.83 -4.23 -13.61
N GLU A 160 -11.67 -3.00 -14.10
CA GLU A 160 -10.58 -2.12 -13.66
C GLU A 160 -10.73 -1.67 -12.21
N LEU A 161 -11.97 -1.43 -11.76
CA LEU A 161 -12.25 -1.12 -10.36
C LEU A 161 -12.01 -2.32 -9.44
N GLU A 162 -12.37 -3.53 -9.89
CA GLU A 162 -12.09 -4.78 -9.18
C GLU A 162 -10.58 -4.99 -9.02
N ALA A 163 -9.84 -4.94 -10.12
CA ALA A 163 -8.38 -5.06 -10.08
C ALA A 163 -7.71 -3.96 -9.23
N LEU A 164 -8.24 -2.72 -9.26
CA LEU A 164 -7.75 -1.64 -8.40
C LEU A 164 -8.07 -1.89 -6.91
N ASN A 165 -9.23 -2.47 -6.61
CA ASN A 165 -9.59 -2.86 -5.24
C ASN A 165 -8.67 -3.97 -4.71
N ASP A 166 -8.29 -4.93 -5.55
CA ASP A 166 -7.33 -5.96 -5.16
C ASP A 166 -5.94 -5.36 -4.86
N ILE A 167 -5.48 -4.40 -5.67
CA ILE A 167 -4.25 -3.63 -5.39
C ILE A 167 -4.40 -2.88 -4.06
N ARG A 168 -5.57 -2.31 -3.78
CA ARG A 168 -5.86 -1.61 -2.52
C ARG A 168 -5.80 -2.56 -1.32
N GLU A 169 -6.36 -3.76 -1.43
CA GLU A 169 -6.28 -4.78 -0.38
C GLU A 169 -4.84 -5.23 -0.12
N PHE A 170 -4.07 -5.47 -1.17
CA PHE A 170 -2.64 -5.78 -1.08
C PHE A 170 -1.89 -4.69 -0.30
N LEU A 171 -2.09 -3.42 -0.67
CA LEU A 171 -1.47 -2.28 0.00
C LEU A 171 -1.94 -2.10 1.46
N HIS A 172 -3.21 -2.36 1.73
CA HIS A 172 -3.79 -2.24 3.06
C HIS A 172 -3.13 -3.20 4.06
N THR A 173 -2.80 -4.43 3.65
CA THR A 173 -2.09 -5.41 4.49
C THR A 173 -0.77 -4.86 5.06
N PHE A 174 0.04 -4.22 4.22
CA PHE A 174 1.27 -3.58 4.69
C PHE A 174 0.99 -2.38 5.60
N HIS A 175 -0.12 -1.68 5.37
CA HIS A 175 -0.49 -0.51 6.18
C HIS A 175 -0.85 -0.93 7.59
N SER A 176 -1.75 -1.90 7.73
CA SER A 176 -2.18 -2.41 9.03
C SER A 176 -1.00 -2.89 9.87
N ILE A 177 -0.07 -3.65 9.28
CA ILE A 177 1.12 -4.14 10.01
C ILE A 177 2.10 -3.02 10.37
N GLN A 178 2.36 -2.08 9.46
CA GLN A 178 3.28 -0.98 9.74
C GLN A 178 2.76 -0.05 10.85
N GLU A 179 1.44 0.16 10.94
CA GLU A 179 0.84 0.96 12.01
C GLU A 179 1.09 0.37 13.40
N LEU A 180 1.10 -0.97 13.53
CA LEU A 180 1.46 -1.65 14.79
C LEU A 180 2.88 -1.30 15.27
N ALA A 181 3.82 -1.11 14.35
CA ALA A 181 5.19 -0.69 14.66
C ALA A 181 5.35 0.83 14.84
N SER A 182 4.34 1.61 14.44
CA SER A 182 4.39 3.09 14.39
C SER A 182 3.66 3.77 15.54
N ALA A 183 2.87 3.02 16.32
CA ALA A 183 1.91 3.58 17.27
C ALA A 183 2.49 4.10 18.60
N GLU A 184 3.78 3.91 18.89
CA GLU A 184 4.20 3.85 20.30
C GLU A 184 5.11 4.95 20.83
N LYS A 185 4.85 5.31 22.10
CA LYS A 185 5.78 6.01 23.01
C LYS A 185 6.80 5.05 23.66
N THR A 186 6.79 3.78 23.24
CA THR A 186 7.55 2.65 23.81
C THR A 186 8.40 1.94 22.75
N PRO A 187 9.52 1.28 23.11
CA PRO A 187 10.40 0.63 22.15
C PRO A 187 9.73 -0.56 21.44
N THR A 188 9.61 -0.51 20.11
CA THR A 188 8.94 -1.55 19.30
C THR A 188 9.87 -2.63 18.76
N LEU A 189 11.15 -2.63 19.15
CA LEU A 189 12.15 -3.56 18.58
C LEU A 189 11.81 -5.04 18.87
N SER A 190 11.19 -5.34 20.01
CA SER A 190 10.79 -6.69 20.42
C SER A 190 9.70 -7.28 19.53
N ILE A 191 8.84 -6.46 18.92
CA ILE A 191 7.74 -6.94 18.07
C ILE A 191 8.08 -7.02 16.58
N VAL A 192 9.25 -6.49 16.16
CA VAL A 192 9.61 -6.45 14.73
C VAL A 192 9.70 -7.84 14.09
N LEU A 193 10.31 -8.82 14.75
CA LEU A 193 10.39 -10.18 14.20
C LEU A 193 8.99 -10.83 14.10
N PRO A 194 8.15 -10.84 15.16
CA PRO A 194 6.77 -11.26 15.05
C PRO A 194 5.98 -10.59 13.92
N LEU A 195 6.15 -9.27 13.72
CA LEU A 195 5.47 -8.54 12.65
C LEU A 195 5.94 -8.97 11.25
N TYR A 196 7.22 -9.33 11.06
CA TYR A 196 7.67 -9.91 9.80
C TYR A 196 7.02 -11.26 9.53
N GLU A 197 7.03 -12.19 10.50
CA GLU A 197 6.44 -13.52 10.32
C GLU A 197 4.95 -13.40 10.01
N GLY A 198 4.22 -12.63 10.81
CA GLY A 198 2.78 -12.44 10.63
C GLY A 198 2.44 -11.80 9.28
N LEU A 199 3.22 -10.82 8.83
CA LEU A 199 3.03 -10.24 7.50
C LEU A 199 3.29 -11.24 6.38
N ILE A 200 4.33 -12.07 6.50
CA ILE A 200 4.64 -13.12 5.52
C ILE A 200 3.50 -14.14 5.45
N GLU A 201 2.98 -14.58 6.60
CA GLU A 201 1.86 -15.52 6.67
C GLU A 201 0.59 -14.93 6.03
N ILE A 202 0.24 -13.68 6.35
CA ILE A 202 -0.92 -13.00 5.77
C ILE A 202 -0.77 -12.89 4.25
N LEU A 203 0.41 -12.54 3.75
CA LEU A 203 0.66 -12.41 2.31
C LEU A 203 0.61 -13.75 1.58
N GLU A 204 1.11 -14.83 2.18
CA GLU A 204 0.97 -16.17 1.58
C GLU A 204 -0.49 -16.59 1.48
N LEU A 205 -1.29 -16.38 2.53
CA LEU A 205 -2.74 -16.65 2.50
C LEU A 205 -3.48 -15.74 1.51
N MET A 206 -2.99 -14.50 1.32
CA MET A 206 -3.57 -13.55 0.38
C MET A 206 -3.45 -14.02 -1.08
N LYS A 207 -2.51 -14.92 -1.42
CA LYS A 207 -2.40 -15.45 -2.78
C LYS A 207 -3.59 -16.32 -3.17
N ASP A 208 -4.20 -17.00 -2.20
CA ASP A 208 -5.42 -17.77 -2.44
C ASP A 208 -6.62 -16.84 -2.67
N LYS A 209 -6.63 -15.67 -2.01
CA LYS A 209 -7.67 -14.65 -2.16
C LYS A 209 -7.51 -13.83 -3.44
N LEU A 210 -6.27 -13.48 -3.79
CA LEU A 210 -5.89 -12.58 -4.89
C LEU A 210 -4.94 -13.31 -5.85
N PRO A 211 -5.39 -14.39 -6.52
CA PRO A 211 -4.51 -15.22 -7.35
C PRO A 211 -3.86 -14.42 -8.48
N ASN A 212 -4.59 -13.47 -9.06
CA ASN A 212 -4.10 -12.60 -10.14
C ASN A 212 -2.95 -11.68 -9.71
N LEU A 213 -2.83 -11.39 -8.40
CA LEU A 213 -1.73 -10.59 -7.84
C LEU A 213 -0.60 -11.44 -7.25
N SER A 214 -0.63 -12.77 -7.40
CA SER A 214 0.38 -13.68 -6.82
C SER A 214 1.81 -13.29 -7.20
N HIS A 215 2.03 -12.89 -8.46
CA HIS A 215 3.36 -12.48 -8.95
C HIS A 215 3.93 -11.25 -8.21
N ILE A 216 3.06 -10.31 -7.82
CA ILE A 216 3.40 -9.09 -7.06
C ILE A 216 3.66 -9.44 -5.60
N ILE A 217 2.84 -10.35 -5.05
CA ILE A 217 2.95 -10.83 -3.68
C ILE A 217 4.27 -11.59 -3.52
N ASP A 218 4.63 -12.48 -4.45
CA ASP A 218 5.85 -13.28 -4.41
C ASP A 218 7.11 -12.41 -4.37
N VAL A 219 7.24 -11.43 -5.26
CA VAL A 219 8.41 -10.53 -5.26
C VAL A 219 8.50 -9.66 -4.00
N SER A 220 7.34 -9.36 -3.38
CA SER A 220 7.28 -8.63 -2.11
C SER A 220 7.71 -9.52 -0.93
N LEU A 221 7.25 -10.76 -0.92
CA LEU A 221 7.62 -11.80 0.04
C LEU A 221 9.12 -12.09 -0.01
N ASP A 222 9.72 -12.16 -1.20
CA ASP A 222 11.15 -12.36 -1.36
C ASP A 222 11.95 -11.26 -0.65
N LYS A 223 11.53 -10.00 -0.76
CA LYS A 223 12.16 -8.89 -0.05
C LYS A 223 11.94 -8.99 1.46
N LEU A 224 10.75 -9.32 1.92
CA LEU A 224 10.49 -9.52 3.35
C LEU A 224 11.38 -10.63 3.93
N ARG A 225 11.47 -11.78 3.26
CA ARG A 225 12.32 -12.92 3.65
C ARG A 225 13.80 -12.55 3.66
N GLU A 226 14.28 -11.84 2.64
CA GLU A 226 15.65 -11.33 2.56
C GLU A 226 15.99 -10.50 3.81
N TYR A 227 15.10 -9.57 4.18
CA TYR A 227 15.31 -8.67 5.30
C TYR A 227 15.03 -9.30 6.67
N LEU A 228 14.14 -10.27 6.75
CA LEU A 228 13.90 -11.09 7.94
C LEU A 228 15.14 -11.92 8.29
N ASN A 229 15.75 -12.61 7.31
CA ASN A 229 16.99 -13.37 7.52
C ASN A 229 18.13 -12.46 8.01
N LYS A 230 18.20 -11.28 7.42
CA LYS A 230 19.09 -10.19 7.82
C LYS A 230 18.81 -9.65 9.23
N ALA A 231 17.56 -9.64 9.69
CA ALA A 231 17.20 -9.25 11.05
C ALA A 231 17.52 -10.37 12.05
N ARG A 232 17.28 -11.63 11.69
CA ARG A 232 17.62 -12.81 12.51
C ARG A 232 19.13 -12.97 12.73
N SER A 233 19.97 -12.44 11.86
CA SER A 233 21.43 -12.47 12.04
C SER A 233 21.96 -11.50 13.11
N THR A 234 21.11 -10.65 13.69
CA THR A 234 21.52 -9.74 14.78
C THR A 234 20.84 -10.14 16.10
N HIS A 235 21.66 -10.26 17.13
CA HIS A 235 21.24 -10.65 18.48
C HIS A 235 20.31 -9.62 19.14
N ILE A 236 20.27 -8.38 18.63
CA ILE A 236 19.58 -7.27 19.30
C ILE A 236 18.06 -7.46 19.35
N TYR A 237 17.45 -8.09 18.35
CA TYR A 237 16.01 -8.41 18.38
C TYR A 237 15.72 -9.48 19.44
N GLY A 238 16.56 -10.51 19.52
CA GLY A 238 16.46 -11.56 20.55
C GLY A 238 16.59 -11.00 21.96
N LEU A 239 17.59 -10.14 22.18
CA LEU A 239 17.78 -9.44 23.45
C LEU A 239 16.57 -8.56 23.80
N ALA A 240 16.05 -7.80 22.83
CA ALA A 240 14.88 -6.96 23.04
C ALA A 240 13.64 -7.80 23.43
N MET A 241 13.42 -8.95 22.80
CA MET A 241 12.32 -9.84 23.16
C MET A 241 12.49 -10.43 24.58
N GLY A 242 13.71 -10.85 24.95
CA GLY A 242 14.00 -11.42 26.26
C GLY A 242 13.86 -10.44 27.43
N MET A 243 14.05 -9.14 27.20
CA MET A 243 13.89 -8.10 28.22
C MET A 243 12.42 -7.78 28.58
N PHE A 244 11.45 -8.25 27.78
CA PHE A 244 10.02 -8.04 28.01
C PHE A 244 9.29 -9.25 28.61
N LEU A 245 10.00 -10.35 28.87
CA LEU A 245 9.45 -11.48 29.64
C LEU A 245 9.61 -11.19 31.14
N PRO A 246 8.52 -11.11 31.93
CA PRO A 246 8.67 -11.08 33.38
C PRO A 246 9.29 -12.41 33.83
N LEU A 247 10.40 -12.32 34.56
CA LEU A 247 10.97 -13.44 35.31
C LEU A 247 9.98 -13.94 36.37
#